data_AF-A0A2T7TGN9-F1
#
_entry.id   AF-A0A2T7TGN9-F1
#
_cell.length_a   1.000
_cell.length_b   1.000
_cell.length_c   1.000
_cell.angle_alpha   90.00
_cell.angle_beta   90.00
_cell.angle_gamma   90.00
#
_symmetry.space_group_name_H-M   'P 1'
#
loop_
_entity.id
_entity.type
_entity.pdbx_description
1 polymer ?
#
loop_
_entity_poly.entity_id
_entity_poly.type
_entity_poly.pdbx_seq_one_letter_code
_entity_poly.pdbx_strand_id
1 'polypeptide(L)'
;MGELVTGDGETVLSFTVDAIEPVVCTERPEEPSENGYMFAISMTFETKAGLDMDVPTNPAAFGFISEEGTTFNGDVGTIAGFYCLPDQDTLPTEIGPGEKVTGKLVLDLPAEGGTIIYNPTYGQTESYEYSF
;
A
#
# COMPACT_ATOMS: atom_id res chain seq x y z
N MET A 1 -8.21 1.84 9.24
CA MET A 1 -7.27 2.71 9.97
C MET A 1 -6.37 1.82 10.78
N GLY A 2 -5.06 2.01 10.68
CA GLY A 2 -4.07 1.32 11.49
C GLY A 2 -3.13 2.29 12.16
N GLU A 3 -2.48 1.81 13.22
CA GLU A 3 -1.60 2.63 14.05
C GLU A 3 -0.35 1.84 14.44
N LEU A 4 0.77 2.54 14.62
CA LEU A 4 1.96 2.02 15.27
C LEU A 4 2.17 2.80 16.57
N VAL A 5 2.26 2.03 17.66
CA VAL A 5 2.33 2.55 19.02
C VAL A 5 3.68 2.17 19.63
N THR A 6 4.34 3.12 20.27
CA THR A 6 5.59 2.90 21.02
C THR A 6 5.37 2.09 22.29
N GLY A 7 6.45 1.61 22.91
CA GLY A 7 6.36 0.79 24.12
C GLY A 7 5.73 1.48 25.35
N ASP A 8 5.66 2.80 25.35
CA ASP A 8 4.98 3.64 26.35
C ASP A 8 3.54 4.00 25.99
N GLY A 9 3.02 3.48 24.87
CA GLY A 9 1.62 3.64 24.47
C GLY A 9 1.32 4.86 23.61
N GLU A 10 2.34 5.56 23.09
CA GLU A 10 2.14 6.68 22.17
C GLU A 10 2.02 6.21 20.71
N THR A 11 0.92 6.57 20.03
CA THR A 11 0.81 6.41 18.57
C THR A 11 1.78 7.37 17.87
N VAL A 12 2.74 6.83 17.12
CA VAL A 12 3.77 7.59 16.38
C VAL A 12 3.62 7.52 14.87
N LEU A 13 2.81 6.57 14.37
CA LEU A 13 2.36 6.50 12.99
C LEU A 13 0.89 6.11 13.00
N SER A 14 0.10 6.76 12.14
CA SER A 14 -1.25 6.35 11.80
C SER A 14 -1.42 6.34 10.29
N PHE A 15 -2.26 5.45 9.79
CA PHE A 15 -2.58 5.40 8.38
C PHE A 15 -4.03 4.96 8.11
N THR A 16 -4.54 5.35 6.95
CA THR A 16 -5.83 4.91 6.43
C THR A 16 -5.68 4.42 5.00
N VAL A 17 -6.43 3.36 4.67
CA VAL A 17 -6.78 3.05 3.28
C VAL A 17 -8.10 3.77 3.03
N ASP A 18 -8.05 4.78 2.20
CA ASP A 18 -9.18 5.69 1.93
C ASP A 18 -10.07 5.15 0.81
N ALA A 19 -9.46 4.52 -0.21
CA ALA A 19 -10.16 3.90 -1.33
C ALA A 19 -9.31 2.80 -2.01
N ILE A 20 -9.98 1.82 -2.59
CA ILE A 20 -9.41 0.77 -3.44
C ILE A 20 -10.24 0.76 -4.73
N GLU A 21 -9.64 1.14 -5.86
CA GLU A 21 -10.38 1.35 -7.10
C GLU A 21 -9.58 0.86 -8.32
N PRO A 22 -10.23 0.29 -9.36
CA PRO A 22 -9.56 -0.02 -10.61
C PRO A 22 -8.89 1.22 -11.21
N VAL A 23 -7.71 1.06 -11.80
CA VAL A 23 -6.97 2.16 -12.42
C VAL A 23 -6.47 1.80 -13.80
N VAL A 24 -6.43 2.79 -14.68
CA VAL A 24 -5.78 2.69 -15.99
C VAL A 24 -4.43 3.39 -15.89
N CYS A 25 -3.35 2.67 -16.17
CA CYS A 25 -2.02 3.26 -16.16
C CYS A 25 -1.87 4.31 -17.25
N THR A 26 -1.38 5.47 -16.84
CA THR A 26 -1.15 6.61 -17.74
C THR A 26 0.32 6.76 -18.08
N GLU A 27 1.18 6.33 -17.17
CA GLU A 27 2.62 6.26 -17.36
C GLU A 27 3.00 4.86 -17.84
N ARG A 28 3.93 4.80 -18.81
CA ARG A 28 4.47 3.57 -19.42
C ARG A 28 3.43 2.49 -19.78
N PRO A 29 2.39 2.82 -20.57
CA PRO A 29 1.33 1.88 -20.93
C PRO A 29 1.81 0.65 -21.70
N GLU A 30 3.04 0.68 -22.22
CA GLU A 30 3.70 -0.46 -22.85
C GLU A 30 4.13 -1.57 -21.87
N GLU A 31 4.15 -1.32 -20.57
CA GLU A 31 4.42 -2.33 -19.53
C GLU A 31 3.08 -2.98 -19.14
N PRO A 32 2.74 -4.16 -19.71
CA PRO A 32 1.48 -4.80 -19.40
C PRO A 32 1.49 -5.29 -17.95
N SER A 33 0.31 -5.28 -17.35
CA SER A 33 0.03 -5.98 -16.10
C SER A 33 0.50 -7.44 -16.17
N GLU A 34 1.23 -7.87 -15.15
CA GLU A 34 1.72 -9.22 -14.97
C GLU A 34 0.67 -10.15 -14.33
N ASN A 35 -0.25 -9.62 -13.51
CA ASN A 35 -1.27 -10.42 -12.81
C ASN A 35 -2.69 -10.26 -13.37
N GLY A 36 -2.97 -9.17 -14.08
CA GLY A 36 -4.15 -8.96 -14.91
C GLY A 36 -4.96 -7.71 -14.56
N TYR A 37 -4.94 -7.25 -13.31
CA TYR A 37 -5.84 -6.19 -12.83
C TYR A 37 -5.13 -5.14 -11.99
N MET A 38 -5.12 -3.90 -12.48
CA MET A 38 -4.49 -2.76 -11.80
C MET A 38 -5.48 -2.04 -10.87
N PHE A 39 -5.11 -1.89 -9.60
CA PHE A 39 -5.89 -1.17 -8.60
C PHE A 39 -5.05 -0.08 -7.93
N ALA A 40 -5.59 1.14 -7.89
CA ALA A 40 -5.04 2.22 -7.10
C ALA A 40 -5.56 2.16 -5.67
N ILE A 41 -4.64 2.12 -4.71
CA ILE A 41 -4.89 2.18 -3.28
C ILE A 41 -4.59 3.60 -2.84
N SER A 42 -5.64 4.36 -2.52
CA SER A 42 -5.49 5.70 -1.96
C SER A 42 -5.28 5.59 -0.46
N MET A 43 -4.19 6.18 0.03
CA MET A 43 -3.84 6.11 1.44
C MET A 43 -3.42 7.46 1.99
N THR A 44 -3.68 7.64 3.28
CA THR A 44 -3.18 8.77 4.05
C THR A 44 -2.33 8.25 5.20
N PHE A 45 -1.17 8.86 5.38
CA PHE A 45 -0.23 8.58 6.46
C PHE A 45 0.01 9.85 7.27
N GLU A 46 0.15 9.68 8.57
CA GLU A 46 0.54 10.74 9.49
C GLU A 46 1.53 10.18 10.52
N THR A 47 2.73 10.73 10.54
CA THR A 47 3.80 10.38 11.49
C THR A 47 3.99 11.52 12.49
N LYS A 48 4.44 11.18 13.69
CA LYS A 48 4.85 12.16 14.70
C LYS A 48 6.35 12.37 14.69
N ALA A 49 6.79 13.50 15.26
CA ALA A 49 8.21 13.83 15.40
C ALA A 49 9.00 12.82 16.26
N GLY A 50 8.32 12.03 17.10
CA GLY A 50 8.92 10.96 17.90
C GLY A 50 9.07 9.63 17.16
N LEU A 51 8.83 9.58 15.85
CA LEU A 51 9.13 8.41 15.03
C LEU A 51 10.65 8.34 14.77
N ASP A 52 11.28 7.25 15.18
CA ASP A 52 12.74 7.09 15.10
C ASP A 52 13.22 6.42 13.78
N MET A 53 12.33 6.27 12.80
CA MET A 53 12.60 5.61 11.52
C MET A 53 11.77 6.21 10.39
N ASP A 54 12.22 6.03 9.16
CA ASP A 54 11.39 6.32 7.99
C ASP A 54 10.40 5.17 7.75
N VAL A 55 9.18 5.51 7.32
CA VAL A 55 8.15 4.53 6.98
C VAL A 55 8.22 4.24 5.48
N PRO A 56 8.58 3.02 5.06
CA PRO A 56 8.59 2.68 3.65
C PRO A 56 7.16 2.52 3.14
N THR A 57 6.83 3.22 2.06
CA THR A 57 5.53 3.16 1.36
C THR A 57 5.66 2.34 0.09
N ASN A 58 6.07 1.08 0.27
CA ASN A 58 6.39 0.18 -0.84
C ASN A 58 5.23 -0.80 -1.12
N PRO A 59 4.84 -1.00 -2.40
CA PRO A 59 3.95 -2.08 -2.83
C PRO A 59 4.27 -3.48 -2.26
N ALA A 60 5.55 -3.78 -2.00
CA ALA A 60 6.00 -5.05 -1.42
C ALA A 60 5.50 -5.32 0.01
N ALA A 61 4.96 -4.31 0.69
CA ALA A 61 4.27 -4.46 1.98
C ALA A 61 2.89 -5.12 1.86
N PHE A 62 2.40 -5.32 0.64
CA PHE A 62 1.06 -5.79 0.35
C PHE A 62 1.02 -7.25 -0.09
N GLY A 63 -0.10 -7.90 0.22
CA GLY A 63 -0.46 -9.22 -0.27
C GLY A 63 -1.92 -9.26 -0.68
N PHE A 64 -2.36 -10.39 -1.24
CA PHE A 64 -3.73 -10.57 -1.70
C PHE A 64 -4.29 -11.94 -1.30
N ILE A 65 -5.55 -11.96 -0.89
CA ILE A 65 -6.36 -13.16 -0.69
C ILE A 65 -7.55 -13.07 -1.63
N SER A 66 -7.75 -14.08 -2.47
CA SER A 66 -8.95 -14.18 -3.32
C SER A 66 -10.23 -14.26 -2.50
N GLU A 67 -11.38 -13.99 -3.12
CA GLU A 67 -12.70 -14.17 -2.49
C GLU A 67 -12.94 -15.61 -1.97
N GLU A 68 -12.27 -16.60 -2.57
CA GLU A 68 -12.31 -18.01 -2.14
C GLU A 68 -11.43 -18.29 -0.91
N GLY A 69 -10.72 -17.29 -0.37
CA GLY A 69 -9.85 -17.41 0.79
C GLY A 69 -8.45 -17.95 0.48
N THR A 70 -8.08 -18.08 -0.80
CA THR A 70 -6.73 -18.52 -1.19
C THR A 70 -5.78 -17.32 -1.24
N THR A 71 -4.70 -17.37 -0.46
CA THR A 71 -3.59 -16.41 -0.51
C THR A 71 -2.86 -16.52 -1.85
N PHE A 72 -2.68 -15.39 -2.52
CA PHE A 72 -1.86 -15.30 -3.71
C PHE A 72 -0.38 -15.32 -3.33
N ASN A 73 0.39 -16.21 -3.95
CA ASN A 73 1.82 -16.37 -3.68
C ASN A 73 2.72 -15.52 -4.59
N GLY A 74 2.13 -14.80 -5.55
CA GLY A 74 2.87 -13.93 -6.46
C GLY A 74 3.11 -12.54 -5.87
N ASP A 75 3.87 -11.74 -6.62
CA ASP A 75 4.12 -10.34 -6.28
C ASP A 75 2.99 -9.46 -6.80
N VAL A 76 2.36 -8.68 -5.93
CA VAL A 76 1.34 -7.68 -6.29
C VAL A 76 1.94 -6.29 -6.53
N GLY A 77 3.19 -6.09 -6.14
CA GLY A 77 3.94 -4.85 -6.24
C GLY A 77 4.79 -4.78 -7.50
N THR A 78 4.19 -5.08 -8.66
CA THR A 78 4.92 -5.27 -9.91
C THR A 78 5.49 -3.97 -10.48
N ILE A 79 6.42 -4.09 -11.43
CA ILE A 79 7.03 -2.93 -12.10
C ILE A 79 5.98 -2.13 -12.85
N ALA A 80 5.02 -2.80 -13.51
CA ALA A 80 3.94 -2.13 -14.21
C ALA A 80 3.06 -1.30 -13.25
N GLY A 81 2.78 -1.80 -12.05
CA GLY A 81 2.11 -1.02 -11.00
C GLY A 81 2.94 0.17 -10.52
N PHE A 82 4.23 -0.05 -10.25
CA PHE A 82 5.13 0.99 -9.72
C PHE A 82 5.22 2.23 -10.62
N TYR A 83 5.25 2.05 -11.93
CA TYR A 83 5.29 3.15 -12.91
C TYR A 83 3.92 3.49 -13.52
N CYS A 84 2.82 3.02 -12.94
CA CYS A 84 1.49 3.16 -13.53
C CYS A 84 0.96 4.61 -13.56
N LEU A 85 1.30 5.38 -12.53
CA LEU A 85 0.82 6.75 -12.28
C LEU A 85 2.01 7.72 -12.21
N PRO A 86 1.81 9.02 -12.49
CA PRO A 86 2.87 10.01 -12.35
C PRO A 86 3.26 10.20 -10.88
N ASP A 87 4.54 10.49 -10.63
CA ASP A 87 5.13 10.63 -9.28
C ASP A 87 4.38 11.60 -8.35
N GLN A 88 3.70 12.62 -8.90
CA GLN A 88 2.93 13.59 -8.11
C GLN A 88 1.62 13.04 -7.54
N ASP A 89 1.10 11.95 -8.11
CA ASP A 89 -0.15 11.29 -7.69
C ASP A 89 0.13 10.10 -6.77
N THR A 90 1.38 9.64 -6.72
CA THR A 90 1.80 8.51 -5.90
C THR A 90 2.30 8.95 -4.53
N LEU A 91 2.29 8.03 -3.58
CA LEU A 91 2.99 8.24 -2.31
C LEU A 91 4.49 8.40 -2.58
N PRO A 92 5.22 9.18 -1.74
CA PRO A 92 6.67 9.13 -1.76
C PRO A 92 7.15 7.70 -1.45
N THR A 93 8.41 7.38 -1.70
CA THR A 93 8.94 6.03 -1.39
C THR A 93 9.12 5.80 0.11
N GLU A 94 9.30 6.88 0.87
CA GLU A 94 9.52 6.88 2.31
C GLU A 94 8.85 8.12 2.93
N ILE A 95 8.37 7.98 4.17
CA ILE A 95 7.77 9.06 4.95
C ILE A 95 8.59 9.26 6.22
N GLY A 96 9.05 10.49 6.43
CA GLY A 96 9.89 10.86 7.57
C GLY A 96 9.09 11.21 8.83
N PRO A 97 9.76 11.55 9.94
CA PRO A 97 9.11 11.96 11.18
C PRO A 97 8.38 13.31 11.08
N GLY A 98 7.15 13.37 11.60
CA GLY A 98 6.36 14.60 11.64
C GLY A 98 5.72 14.98 10.31
N GLU A 99 5.59 14.03 9.40
CA GLU A 99 5.04 14.23 8.07
C GLU A 99 3.59 13.76 7.98
N LYS A 100 2.85 14.40 7.05
CA LYS A 100 1.52 13.96 6.65
C LYS A 100 1.47 13.93 5.14
N VAL A 101 1.18 12.76 4.59
CA VAL A 101 1.13 12.55 3.15
C VAL A 101 -0.15 11.82 2.76
N THR A 102 -0.69 12.19 1.61
CA THR A 102 -1.79 11.50 0.95
C THR A 102 -1.36 11.25 -0.47
N GLY A 103 -1.58 10.04 -0.95
CA GLY A 103 -1.18 9.64 -2.29
C GLY A 103 -1.69 8.25 -2.63
N LYS A 104 -1.31 7.78 -3.80
CA LYS A 104 -1.68 6.47 -4.31
C LYS A 104 -0.51 5.52 -4.40
N LEU A 105 -0.85 4.25 -4.29
CA LEU A 105 -0.03 3.10 -4.64
C LEU A 105 -0.82 2.33 -5.69
N VAL A 106 -0.17 1.73 -6.68
CA VAL A 106 -0.84 0.79 -7.58
C VAL A 106 -0.39 -0.63 -7.30
N LEU A 107 -1.35 -1.53 -7.15
CA LEU A 107 -1.14 -2.96 -7.05
C LEU A 107 -1.66 -3.65 -8.31
N ASP A 108 -0.91 -4.65 -8.76
CA ASP A 108 -1.29 -5.53 -9.85
C ASP A 108 -1.81 -6.85 -9.27
N LEU A 109 -3.10 -7.08 -9.37
CA LEU A 109 -3.83 -8.14 -8.68
C LEU A 109 -4.26 -9.25 -9.65
N PRO A 110 -4.39 -10.51 -9.16
CA PRO A 110 -4.82 -11.63 -9.99
C PRO A 110 -6.34 -11.72 -10.20
N ALA A 111 -7.14 -10.83 -9.57
CA ALA A 111 -8.59 -10.80 -9.66
C ALA A 111 -9.15 -9.38 -9.44
N GLU A 112 -10.40 -9.16 -9.84
CA GLU A 112 -11.12 -7.88 -9.70
C GLU A 112 -11.66 -7.60 -8.29
N GLY A 113 -11.59 -8.58 -7.39
CA GLY A 113 -12.10 -8.47 -6.02
C GLY A 113 -11.48 -9.52 -5.10
N GLY A 114 -11.49 -9.23 -3.80
CA GLY A 114 -10.84 -10.05 -2.77
C GLY A 114 -10.44 -9.22 -1.56
N THR A 115 -9.37 -9.62 -0.88
CA THR A 115 -8.85 -8.92 0.30
C THR A 115 -7.38 -8.56 0.08
N ILE A 116 -7.07 -7.27 0.19
CA ILE A 116 -5.68 -6.80 0.28
C ILE A 116 -5.22 -6.90 1.72
N ILE A 117 -4.02 -7.45 1.92
CA ILE A 117 -3.31 -7.46 3.20
C ILE A 117 -2.27 -6.36 3.14
N TYR A 118 -2.20 -5.51 4.16
CA TYR A 118 -1.16 -4.50 4.31
C TYR A 118 -0.35 -4.72 5.59
N ASN A 119 0.98 -4.76 5.44
CA ASN A 119 1.94 -4.91 6.53
C ASN A 119 2.85 -3.67 6.61
N PRO A 120 2.47 -2.64 7.39
CA PRO A 120 3.13 -1.31 7.37
C PRO A 120 4.61 -1.33 7.77
N THR A 121 5.08 -2.40 8.41
CA THR A 121 6.44 -2.51 8.94
C THR A 121 6.90 -3.96 8.87
N TYR A 122 8.06 -4.19 8.25
CA TYR A 122 8.68 -5.51 8.22
C TYR A 122 8.92 -6.04 9.64
N GLY A 123 8.31 -7.18 9.97
CA GLY A 123 8.53 -7.88 11.24
C GLY A 123 7.54 -7.58 12.37
N GLN A 124 6.54 -6.72 12.15
CA GLN A 124 5.39 -6.60 13.05
C GLN A 124 4.37 -7.70 12.76
N THR A 125 3.65 -8.13 13.80
CA THR A 125 2.68 -9.25 13.71
C THR A 125 1.29 -8.82 13.29
N GLU A 126 0.98 -7.53 13.32
CA GLU A 126 -0.32 -7.01 12.94
C GLU A 126 -0.34 -6.70 11.44
N SER A 127 -1.25 -7.38 10.76
CA SER A 127 -1.58 -7.16 9.35
C SER A 127 -2.98 -6.56 9.27
N TYR A 128 -3.20 -5.74 8.26
CA TYR A 128 -4.47 -5.05 8.07
C TYR A 128 -5.14 -5.55 6.79
N GLU A 129 -6.38 -5.99 6.91
CA GLU A 129 -7.13 -6.58 5.80
C GLU A 129 -8.22 -5.62 5.30
N TYR A 130 -8.29 -5.46 3.97
CA TYR A 130 -9.26 -4.62 3.29
C TYR A 130 -9.90 -5.39 2.15
N SER A 131 -11.16 -5.78 2.32
CA SER A 131 -11.94 -6.41 1.25
C SER A 131 -12.56 -5.36 0.33
N PHE A 132 -12.60 -5.64 -0.97
CA PHE A 132 -13.13 -4.78 -2.01
C PHE A 132 -13.77 -5.60 -3.13
#